data_AF-A0A537W2P3-F1
#
_entry.id   AF-A0A537W2P3-F1
#
_cell.length_a   1.000
_cell.length_b   1.000
_cell.length_c   1.000
_cell.angle_alpha   90.00
_cell.angle_beta   90.00
_cell.angle_gamma   90.00
#
_symmetry.space_group_name_H-M   'P 1'
#
loop_
_entity.id
_entity.type
_entity.pdbx_description
1 polymer ?
#
loop_
_entity_poly.entity_id
_entity_poly.type
_entity_poly.pdbx_seq_one_letter_code
_entity_poly.pdbx_strand_id
1 'polypeptide(L)' 'MLFEAPNKASQFALIDHFGPEVQLGNVRLEEVLRVEIYRRGLHSDAFANEKLRPRAPIEDQA' A
#
# COMPACT_ATOMS: atom_id res chain seq x y z
N MET A 1 11.09 0.34 -10.45
CA MET A 1 12.27 0.10 -9.57
C MET A 1 11.75 -0.64 -8.36
N LEU A 2 12.44 -1.70 -7.94
CA LEU A 2 12.05 -2.56 -6.81
C LEU A 2 12.87 -2.19 -5.57
N PHE A 3 12.22 -2.01 -4.43
CA PHE A 3 12.87 -1.72 -3.15
C PHE A 3 12.68 -2.87 -2.18
N GLU A 4 13.73 -3.28 -1.47
CA GLU A 4 13.59 -4.27 -0.39
C GLU A 4 12.88 -3.66 0.82
N ALA A 5 11.85 -4.34 1.31
CA ALA A 5 11.04 -3.90 2.44
C ALA A 5 10.68 -5.07 3.37
N PRO A 6 11.68 -5.65 4.06
CA PRO A 6 11.48 -6.86 4.86
C PRO A 6 10.67 -6.65 6.13
N ASN A 7 10.31 -5.43 6.50
CA ASN A 7 9.56 -5.14 7.73
C ASN A 7 8.49 -4.07 7.51
N LYS A 8 7.48 -4.05 8.38
CA LYS A 8 6.36 -3.10 8.33
C LYS A 8 6.80 -1.64 8.15
N ALA A 9 7.82 -1.20 8.87
CA ALA A 9 8.28 0.19 8.83
C ALA A 9 8.78 0.61 7.44
N SER A 10 9.64 -0.20 6.83
CA SER A 10 10.13 0.03 5.46
C SER A 10 9.01 -0.06 4.42
N GLN A 11 8.10 -1.04 4.56
CA GLN A 11 6.95 -1.20 3.66
C GLN A 11 6.08 0.05 3.64
N PHE A 12 5.71 0.57 4.81
CA PHE A 12 4.78 1.69 4.94
C PHE A 12 5.47 3.00 4.51
N ALA A 13 6.71 3.23 4.94
CA ALA A 13 7.46 4.42 4.55
C ALA A 13 7.66 4.55 3.03
N LEU A 14 7.93 3.43 2.34
CA LEU A 14 8.07 3.44 0.88
C LEU A 14 6.73 3.71 0.18
N ILE A 15 5.63 3.14 0.68
CA ILE A 15 4.28 3.40 0.15
C ILE A 15 3.87 4.85 0.42
N ASP A 16 4.17 5.41 1.57
CA ASP A 16 3.87 6.82 1.90
C ASP A 16 4.64 7.80 1.02
N HIS A 17 5.91 7.48 0.78
CA HIS A 17 6.79 8.32 -0.01
C HIS A 17 6.42 8.29 -1.50
N PHE A 18 6.38 7.09 -2.10
CA PHE A 18 6.22 6.89 -3.55
C PHE A 18 4.77 6.69 -3.99
N GLY A 19 3.88 6.28 -3.09
CA GLY A 19 2.49 5.94 -3.37
C GLY A 19 2.23 4.43 -3.46
N PRO A 20 0.95 4.04 -3.63
CA PRO A 20 0.49 2.66 -3.55
C PRO A 20 0.91 1.78 -4.74
N GLU A 21 1.63 2.31 -5.73
CA GLU A 21 2.12 1.55 -6.89
C GLU A 21 3.61 1.17 -6.76
N VAL A 22 4.28 1.55 -5.67
CA VAL A 22 5.71 1.24 -5.46
C VAL A 22 5.95 -0.28 -5.40
N GLN A 23 6.99 -0.77 -6.06
CA GLN A 23 7.31 -2.20 -6.05
C GLN A 23 8.14 -2.55 -4.81
N LEU A 24 7.66 -3.49 -3.99
CA LEU A 24 8.34 -3.95 -2.77
C LEU A 24 8.79 -5.41 -2.91
N GLY A 25 10.05 -5.68 -2.57
CA GLY A 25 10.66 -7.00 -2.49
C GLY A 25 10.94 -7.42 -1.04
N ASN A 26 11.31 -8.68 -0.82
CA ASN A 26 11.55 -9.27 0.50
C ASN A 26 10.39 -9.13 1.51
N VAL A 27 9.15 -8.93 1.02
CA VAL A 27 7.96 -8.94 1.87
C VAL A 27 7.66 -10.38 2.27
N ARG A 28 7.56 -10.64 3.58
CA ARG A 28 7.19 -11.96 4.07
C ARG A 28 5.76 -12.32 3.65
N LEU A 29 5.52 -13.59 3.37
CA LEU A 29 4.24 -14.04 2.81
C LEU A 29 3.05 -13.66 3.71
N GLU A 30 3.21 -13.77 5.03
CA GLU A 30 2.18 -13.39 6.01
C GLU A 30 1.90 -11.88 6.08
N GLU A 31 2.77 -11.04 5.53
CA GLU A 31 2.57 -9.59 5.47
C GLU A 31 1.97 -9.09 4.16
N VAL A 32 1.84 -9.95 3.14
CA VAL A 32 1.33 -9.55 1.81
C VAL A 32 -0.05 -8.91 1.91
N LEU A 33 -0.97 -9.52 2.67
CA LEU A 33 -2.31 -8.95 2.88
C LEU A 33 -2.25 -7.59 3.60
N ARG A 34 -1.39 -7.44 4.60
CA ARG A 34 -1.24 -6.17 5.32
C ARG A 34 -0.76 -5.07 4.38
N VAL A 35 0.23 -5.36 3.54
CA VAL A 35 0.75 -4.42 2.53
C VAL A 35 -0.36 -4.00 1.57
N GLU A 36 -1.15 -4.95 1.06
CA GLU A 36 -2.23 -4.64 0.13
C GLU A 36 -3.39 -3.85 0.78
N ILE A 37 -3.75 -4.19 2.02
CA ILE A 37 -4.72 -3.43 2.81
C ILE A 37 -4.24 -1.98 3.01
N TYR A 38 -2.94 -1.80 3.28
CA TYR A 38 -2.34 -0.47 3.41
C TYR A 38 -2.36 0.32 2.09
N ARG A 39 -1.97 -0.29 0.97
CA ARG A 39 -2.03 0.32 -0.37
C ARG A 39 -3.43 0.82 -0.74
N ARG A 40 -4.47 0.10 -0.29
CA ARG A 40 -5.87 0.43 -0.53
C ARG A 40 -6.47 1.45 0.45
N GLY A 41 -5.69 1.91 1.42
CA GLY A 41 -6.19 2.81 2.46
C GLY A 41 -7.14 2.15 3.46
N LEU A 42 -7.15 0.82 3.54
CA LEU A 42 -8.04 0.06 4.41
C LEU A 42 -7.40 -0.26 5.78
N HIS A 43 -6.14 0.11 5.97
CA HIS A 43 -5.43 -0.02 7.24
C HIS A 43 -5.60 1.25 8.08
N SER A 44 -5.71 1.13 9.41
CA SER A 44 -5.83 2.30 10.32
C SER A 44 -4.72 3.33 10.09
N ASP A 45 -3.48 2.85 9.99
CA ASP A 45 -2.28 3.70 9.74
C ASP A 45 -2.32 4.42 8.38
N ALA A 46 -3.16 3.99 7.43
CA ALA A 46 -3.33 4.64 6.13
C ALA A 46 -4.47 5.68 6.11
N PHE A 47 -5.30 5.75 7.17
CA PHE A 47 -6.52 6.57 7.20
C PHE A 47 -6.26 8.06 6.94
N ALA A 48 -5.17 8.60 7.49
CA ALA A 48 -4.80 10.01 7.32
C ALA A 48 -4.00 10.27 6.03
N ASN A 49 -3.63 9.24 5.27
CA ASN A 49 -2.82 9.39 4.07
C ASN A 49 -3.72 9.61 2.84
N GLU A 50 -3.80 10.86 2.38
CA GLU A 50 -4.62 11.22 1.22
C GLU A 50 -4.23 10.48 -0.07
N LYS A 51 -2.95 10.10 -0.22
CA LYS A 51 -2.46 9.36 -1.39
C LYS A 51 -2.98 7.93 -1.45
N LEU A 52 -3.44 7.40 -0.31
CA LEU A 52 -3.93 6.03 -0.16
C LEU A 52 -5.45 5.96 -0.06
N ARG A 53 -6.17 7.07 -0.26
CA ARG A 53 -7.63 7.06 -0.22
C ARG A 53 -8.19 5.97 -1.14
N PRO A 54 -9.15 5.17 -0.66
CA PRO A 54 -9.79 4.18 -1.50
C PRO A 54 -10.29 4.83 -2.79
N ARG A 55 -9.89 4.29 -3.94
CA ARG A 55 -10.46 4.74 -5.22
C ARG A 55 -11.95 4.41 -5.19
N ALA A 56 -12.78 5.35 -5.62
CA ALA A 56 -14.19 5.08 -5.84
C ALA A 56 -14.33 3.85 -6.75
N PRO A 57 -15.34 3.00 -6.56
CA PRO A 57 -15.65 1.94 -7.52
C PRO A 57 -15.69 2.55 -8.91
N ILE A 58 -15.06 1.90 -9.88
CA ILE A 58 -15.22 2.29 -11.28
C ILE A 58 -16.70 2.05 -11.59
N GLU A 59 -17.47 3.12 -11.77
CA GLU A 59 -18.78 3.00 -12.38
C GLU A 59 -18.53 2.51 -13.80
N ASP A 60 -18.82 1.23 -14.05
CA ASP A 60 -18.88 0.70 -15.42
C ASP A 60 -19.84 1.60 -16.20
N GLN A 61 -19.29 2.34 -17.17
CA GLN A 61 -20.12 3.03 -18.13
C GLN A 61 -20.89 1.96 -18.92
N ALA A 62 -22.21 2.07 -18.84
CA ALA A 62 -23.23 1.21 -19.44
C ALA A 62 -22.97 0.79 -20.89
#